data_AF-A0A1F5N0U8-F1
#
_entry.id   AF-A0A1F5N0U8-F1
#
_cell.length_a   1.000
_cell.length_b   1.000
_cell.length_c   1.000
_cell.angle_alpha   90.00
_cell.angle_beta   90.00
_cell.angle_gamma   90.00
#
_symmetry.space_group_name_H-M   'P 1'
#
loop_
_entity.id
_entity.type
_entity.pdbx_description
1 polymer ?
#
loop_
_entity_poly.entity_id
_entity_poly.type
_entity_poly.pdbx_seq_one_letter_code
_entity_poly.pdbx_strand_id
1 'polypeptide(L)' 'MNICQICEKRSRKISFSRHKKGSSGAGGTWALRAPITKKTQKPNLHIYMGMKLCTKCLKTIKKAAVKPTQTTIPVVA' A
#
# COMPACT_ATOMS: atom_id res chain seq x y z
N MET A 1 4.86 16.29 -4.32
CA MET A 1 4.32 15.49 -3.18
C MET A 1 4.06 14.05 -3.63
N ASN A 2 4.51 13.03 -2.89
CA ASN A 2 4.28 11.62 -3.24
C ASN A 2 2.92 11.15 -2.70
N ILE A 3 1.87 11.43 -3.47
CA ILE A 3 0.48 11.09 -3.14
C ILE A 3 -0.12 10.28 -4.29
N CYS A 4 -0.92 9.26 -3.98
CA CYS A 4 -1.72 8.58 -4.99
C CYS A 4 -2.84 9.50 -5.48
N GLN A 5 -2.96 9.72 -6.78
CA GLN A 5 -3.97 10.62 -7.35
C GLN A 5 -5.42 10.11 -7.25
N ILE A 6 -5.65 8.84 -6.90
CA ILE A 6 -7.00 8.26 -6.81
C ILE A 6 -7.49 8.13 -5.36
N CYS A 7 -6.66 7.61 -4.47
CA CYS A 7 -7.05 7.34 -3.07
C CYS A 7 -6.33 8.24 -2.06
N GLU A 8 -5.61 9.25 -2.54
CA GLU A 8 -4.88 10.24 -1.73
C GLU A 8 -3.91 9.65 -0.72
N LYS A 9 -3.47 8.41 -0.95
CA LYS A 9 -2.56 7.71 -0.06
C LYS A 9 -1.25 8.49 0.02
N ARG A 10 -0.96 9.00 1.22
CA ARG A 10 0.20 9.83 1.57
C ARG A 10 1.11 9.15 2.58
N SER A 11 2.27 9.75 2.82
CA SER A 11 3.18 9.30 3.88
C SER A 11 2.55 9.48 5.25
N ARG A 12 2.75 8.51 6.14
CA ARG A 12 2.25 8.56 7.52
C ARG A 12 3.36 8.22 8.51
N LYS A 13 3.34 8.86 9.68
CA LYS A 13 4.20 8.48 10.81
C LYS A 13 3.51 7.35 11.58
N ILE A 14 4.20 6.24 11.79
CA ILE A 14 3.70 5.11 12.57
C ILE A 14 4.60 4.85 13.78
N SER A 15 3.99 4.32 14.85
CA SER A 15 4.74 3.67 15.91
C SER A 15 5.22 2.31 15.40
N PHE A 16 6.52 2.05 15.48
CA PHE A 16 7.15 0.81 15.06
C PHE A 16 7.97 0.24 16.22
N SER A 17 7.69 -1.01 16.57
CA SER A 17 8.43 -1.78 17.56
C SER A 17 8.82 -3.10 16.92
N ARG A 18 10.11 -3.44 17.00
CA ARG A 18 10.63 -4.74 16.54
C ARG A 18 11.77 -5.15 17.46
N HIS A 19 11.67 -6.34 18.04
CA HIS A 19 12.76 -6.95 18.79
C HIS A 19 13.92 -7.25 17.83
N LYS A 20 15.14 -6.86 18.23
CA LYS A 20 16.36 -7.35 17.57
C LYS A 20 16.78 -8.65 18.26
N LYS A 21 17.40 -9.57 17.52
CA LYS A 21 18.02 -10.78 18.11
C LYS A 21 18.98 -10.34 19.22
N GLY A 22 18.80 -10.86 20.43
CA GLY A 22 19.59 -10.49 21.61
C GLY A 22 19.15 -9.21 22.35
N SER A 23 18.10 -8.51 21.89
CA SER A 23 17.62 -7.26 22.51
C SER A 23 16.66 -7.46 23.69
N SER A 24 16.28 -8.70 23.97
CA SER A 24 15.49 -9.06 25.13
C SER A 24 16.36 -9.90 26.04
N GLY A 25 16.44 -9.49 27.31
CA GLY A 25 17.45 -9.88 28.30
C GLY A 25 17.92 -11.33 28.25
N ALA A 26 19.20 -11.51 28.58
CA ALA A 26 19.91 -12.79 28.63
C ALA A 26 19.01 -13.90 29.22
N GLY A 27 18.67 -14.89 28.38
CA GLY A 27 17.75 -15.99 28.75
C GLY A 27 16.90 -16.53 27.60
N GLY A 28 16.89 -15.89 26.42
CA GLY A 28 16.13 -16.37 25.25
C GLY A 28 14.64 -16.04 25.27
N THR A 29 14.12 -15.59 26.42
CA THR A 29 12.77 -15.08 26.59
C THR A 29 12.71 -13.58 26.29
N TRP A 30 11.67 -13.17 25.55
CA TRP A 30 11.45 -11.78 25.17
C TRP A 30 10.90 -10.95 26.34
N ALA A 31 11.59 -10.96 27.48
CA ALA A 31 11.11 -10.47 28.78
C ALA A 31 10.75 -8.97 28.78
N LEU A 32 11.40 -8.18 27.92
CA LEU A 32 11.20 -6.74 27.83
C LEU A 32 10.58 -6.31 26.50
N ARG A 33 9.66 -5.35 26.63
CA ARG A 33 9.19 -4.39 25.62
C ARG A 33 10.22 -4.02 24.55
N ALA A 34 10.08 -4.39 23.27
CA ALA A 34 10.92 -3.76 22.25
C ALA A 34 10.64 -2.23 22.17
N PRO A 35 11.69 -1.39 22.11
CA PRO A 35 11.53 0.06 22.04
C PRO A 35 10.60 0.49 20.90
N ILE A 36 9.71 1.42 21.21
CA ILE A 36 8.78 1.99 20.22
C ILE A 36 9.46 3.20 19.59
N THR A 37 9.76 3.10 18.30
CA THR A 37 10.31 4.20 17.48
C THR A 37 9.25 4.77 16.56
N LYS A 38 9.33 6.05 16.20
CA LYS A 38 8.48 6.63 15.17
C LYS A 38 9.16 6.47 13.81
N LYS A 39 8.46 5.86 12.84
CA LYS A 39 8.95 5.71 11.46
C LYS A 39 7.97 6.30 10.47
N THR A 40 8.49 6.98 9.46
CA THR A 40 7.70 7.47 8.33
C THR A 40 7.54 6.37 7.30
N GLN A 41 6.32 5.87 7.10
CA GLN A 41 5.99 5.00 5.98
C GLN A 41 5.65 5.85 4.75
N LYS A 42 6.41 5.66 3.67
CA LYS A 42 6.13 6.27 2.36
C LYS A 42 5.25 5.34 1.53
N PRO A 43 4.28 5.86 0.76
CA PRO A 43 3.50 5.04 -0.16
C PRO A 43 4.38 4.55 -1.32
N ASN A 44 4.22 3.28 -1.71
CA ASN A 44 4.80 2.76 -2.94
C ASN A 44 3.92 3.19 -4.14
N LEU A 45 4.36 4.24 -4.84
CA LEU A 45 3.67 4.82 -5.99
C LEU A 45 4.38 4.42 -7.28
N HIS A 46 3.59 4.05 -8.28
CA HIS A 46 4.01 3.72 -9.62
C HIS A 46 3.45 4.75 -10.59
N ILE A 47 4.17 5.00 -11.68
CA ILE A 47 3.70 5.86 -12.77
C ILE A 47 2.97 4.98 -13.79
N TYR A 48 1.74 5.35 -14.13
CA TYR A 48 0.93 4.66 -15.13
C TYR A 48 0.06 5.68 -15.88
N MET A 49 0.20 5.74 -17.21
CA MET A 49 -0.49 6.72 -18.06
C MET A 49 -0.33 8.17 -17.56
N GLY A 50 0.89 8.55 -17.15
CA GLY A 50 1.18 9.88 -16.59
C GLY A 50 0.71 10.10 -15.15
N MET A 51 -0.03 9.17 -14.54
CA MET A 51 -0.55 9.29 -13.18
C MET A 51 0.32 8.54 -12.15
N LYS A 52 0.44 9.11 -10.95
CA LYS A 52 1.07 8.47 -9.78
C LYS A 52 0.03 7.68 -8.99
N LEU A 53 0.13 6.36 -9.05
CA LEU A 53 -0.84 5.42 -8.48
C LEU A 53 -0.20 4.47 -7.47
N CYS A 54 -0.90 4.21 -6.36
CA CYS A 54 -0.48 3.11 -5.49
C CYS A 54 -0.80 1.75 -6.13
N THR A 55 -0.12 0.70 -5.68
CA THR A 55 -0.30 -0.68 -6.17
C THR A 55 -1.77 -1.15 -6.19
N LYS A 56 -2.58 -0.77 -5.18
CA LYS A 56 -4.01 -1.12 -5.11
C LYS A 56 -4.78 -0.49 -6.27
N CYS A 57 -4.63 0.81 -6.47
CA CYS A 57 -5.29 1.57 -7.53
C CYS A 57 -4.85 1.11 -8.92
N LEU A 58 -3.54 0.84 -9.09
CA LEU A 58 -3.00 0.31 -10.34
C LEU A 58 -3.63 -1.04 -10.70
N LYS A 59 -3.79 -1.95 -9.74
CA LYS A 59 -4.46 -3.24 -9.95
C LYS A 59 -5.92 -3.07 -10.37
N THR A 60 -6.65 -2.14 -9.74
CA THR A 60 -8.05 -1.87 -10.09
C THR A 60 -8.19 -1.36 -11.53
N ILE A 61 -7.36 -0.38 -11.93
CA ILE A 61 -7.41 0.18 -13.28
C ILE A 61 -7.05 -0.87 -14.33
N LYS A 62 -5.99 -1.64 -14.11
CA LYS A 62 -5.59 -2.71 -15.03
C LYS A 62 -6.68 -3.77 -15.19
N LYS A 63 -7.42 -4.10 -14.12
CA LYS A 63 -8.55 -5.03 -14.20
C LYS A 63 -9.75 -4.45 -14.97
N ALA A 64 -10.04 -3.16 -14.78
CA ALA A 64 -11.13 -2.49 -15.48
C ALA A 64 -10.87 -2.40 -16.99
N ALA A 65 -9.61 -2.11 -17.39
CA ALA A 65 -9.22 -2.03 -18.79
C ALA A 65 -9.35 -3.36 -19.56
N VAL A 66 -9.35 -4.50 -18.86
CA VAL A 66 -9.41 -5.84 -19.48
C VAL A 66 -10.84 -6.31 -19.72
N LYS A 67 -11.87 -5.65 -19.16
CA LYS A 67 -13.26 -5.97 -19.50
C LYS A 67 -13.68 -5.14 -20.72
N PRO A 68 -13.68 -5.70 -21.94
CA PRO A 68 -14.32 -5.02 -23.05
C PRO A 68 -15.80 -4.87 -22.71
N THR A 69 -16.29 -3.64 -22.86
CA THR A 69 -17.70 -3.28 -22.83
C THR A 69 -18.48 -4.19 -23.78
N GLN A 70 -19.25 -5.13 -23.24
CA GLN A 70 -20.30 -5.79 -24.00
C GLN A 70 -21.44 -4.78 -24.15
N THR A 71 -21.36 -3.95 -25.18
CA THR A 71 -22.49 -3.14 -25.64
C THR A 71 -23.42 -4.07 -26.41
N THR A 72 -24.30 -4.78 -25.72
CA THR A 72 -25.42 -5.47 -26.38
C THR A 72 -26.41 -4.41 -26.81
N ILE A 73 -26.33 -4.00 -28.08
CA ILE A 73 -27.40 -3.24 -28.73
C ILE A 73 -28.58 -4.22 -28.89
N PRO A 74 -29.77 -3.94 -28.34
CA PRO A 74 -30.93 -4.78 -28.63
C PRO A 74 -31.31 -4.59 -30.10
N VAL A 75 -31.07 -5.63 -30.91
CA VAL A 75 -31.61 -5.73 -32.26
C VAL A 75 -33.11 -5.96 -32.11
N VAL A 76 -33.89 -4.94 -32.51
CA VAL A 76 -35.35 -5.00 -32.61
C VAL A 76 -35.71 -5.94 -33.76
N ALA A 77 -36.61 -6.89 -33.48
CA ALA A 77 -37.27 -7.76 -34.47
C ALA A 77 -38.70 -7.28 -34.70
#